data_AF-A0A662Q4J2-F1
#
_entry.id   AF-A0A662Q4J2-F1
#
_cell.length_a   1.000
_cell.length_b   1.000
_cell.length_c   1.000
_cell.angle_alpha   90.00
_cell.angle_beta   90.00
_cell.angle_gamma   90.00
#
_symmetry.space_group_name_H-M   'P 1'
#
loop_
_entity.id
_entity.type
_entity.pdbx_description
1 polymer ?
#
loop_
_entity_poly.entity_id
_entity_poly.type
_entity_poly.pdbx_seq_one_letter_code
_entity_poly.pdbx_strand_id
1 'polypeptide(L)'
;YTIERPATLVGESGVTHSFEAVARRGDEVIAIASAFGEPLTQVLFKLGVAKTDLKLSRLIVITGKPSSPAEREFARSLGIEVIEPGHL
;
A
#
# COMPACT_ATOMS: atom_id res chain seq x y z
N TYR A 1 16.89 -6.93 -2.19
CA TYR A 1 16.13 -5.84 -1.55
C TYR A 1 16.62 -5.70 -0.13
N THR A 2 16.82 -4.48 0.35
CA THR A 2 16.93 -4.17 1.79
C THR A 2 15.53 -3.98 2.33
N ILE A 3 15.20 -4.65 3.43
CA ILE A 3 13.83 -4.70 3.97
C ILE A 3 13.79 -4.12 5.37
N GLU A 4 12.86 -3.19 5.62
CA GLU A 4 12.58 -2.58 6.92
C GLU A 4 11.18 -2.99 7.40
N ARG A 5 11.04 -3.36 8.69
CA ARG A 5 9.79 -3.87 9.31
C ARG A 5 9.75 -3.54 10.82
N PRO A 6 8.76 -2.78 11.33
CA PRO A 6 7.90 -1.87 10.57
C PRO A 6 8.74 -0.72 9.97
N ALA A 7 8.16 0.00 9.02
CA ALA A 7 8.86 1.08 8.32
C ALA A 7 8.02 2.34 8.21
N THR A 8 8.71 3.48 8.24
CA THR A 8 8.10 4.80 8.10
C THR A 8 8.83 5.56 7.00
N LEU A 9 8.06 6.21 6.14
CA LEU A 9 8.59 7.05 5.06
C LEU A 9 8.02 8.46 5.18
N VAL A 10 8.84 9.46 4.88
CA VAL A 10 8.41 10.86 4.81
C VAL A 10 8.31 11.24 3.33
N GLY A 11 7.13 11.70 2.92
CA GLY A 11 6.86 12.11 1.54
C GLY A 11 7.33 13.53 1.25
N GLU A 12 7.23 13.93 -0.02
CA GLU A 12 7.63 15.27 -0.48
C GLU A 12 6.79 16.38 0.19
N SER A 13 5.56 16.05 0.60
CA SER A 13 4.68 16.92 1.37
C SER A 13 5.11 17.12 2.84
N GLY A 14 6.10 16.37 3.33
CA GLY A 14 6.48 16.32 4.74
C GLY A 14 5.57 15.41 5.60
N VAL A 15 4.56 14.78 5.01
CA VAL A 15 3.70 13.82 5.71
C VAL A 15 4.44 12.51 5.95
N THR A 16 4.26 11.98 7.14
CA THR A 16 4.83 10.70 7.58
C THR A 16 3.84 9.56 7.33
N HIS A 17 4.23 8.56 6.54
CA HIS A 17 3.43 7.40 6.19
C HIS A 17 4.03 6.14 6.81
N SER A 18 3.20 5.31 7.43
CA SER A 18 3.64 4.07 8.10
C SER A 18 3.19 2.84 7.31
N PHE A 19 4.07 1.85 7.24
CA PHE A 19 3.88 0.60 6.51
C PHE A 19 4.32 -0.59 7.35
N GLU A 20 3.72 -1.75 7.09
CA GLU A 20 4.13 -3.02 7.71
C GLU A 20 5.55 -3.39 7.30
N ALA A 21 5.88 -3.12 6.03
CA ALA A 21 7.22 -3.30 5.50
C ALA A 21 7.48 -2.35 4.34
N VAL A 22 8.76 -1.98 4.18
CA VAL A 22 9.26 -1.34 2.96
C VAL A 22 10.47 -2.13 2.47
N ALA A 23 10.49 -2.42 1.17
CA ALA A 23 11.61 -3.05 0.49
C ALA A 23 12.22 -2.05 -0.52
N ARG A 24 13.55 -1.87 -0.47
CA ARG A 24 14.28 -0.98 -1.38
C ARG A 24 15.35 -1.72 -2.16
N ARG A 25 15.52 -1.36 -3.44
CA ARG A 25 16.64 -1.80 -4.30
C ARG A 25 16.95 -0.72 -5.33
N GLY A 26 18.02 0.04 -5.12
CA GLY A 26 18.27 1.24 -5.94
C GLY A 26 17.11 2.22 -5.77
N ASP A 27 16.56 2.69 -6.88
CA ASP A 27 15.40 3.60 -6.91
C ASP A 27 14.05 2.87 -6.78
N GLU A 28 14.05 1.54 -6.79
CA GLU A 28 12.84 0.74 -6.63
C GLU A 28 12.42 0.70 -5.16
N VAL A 29 11.24 1.23 -4.85
CA VAL A 29 10.66 1.23 -3.51
C VAL A 29 9.29 0.54 -3.55
N ILE A 30 9.16 -0.52 -2.76
CA ILE A 30 7.93 -1.30 -2.60
C ILE A 30 7.45 -1.16 -1.16
N ALA A 31 6.20 -0.74 -0.97
CA ALA A 31 5.59 -0.66 0.35
C ALA A 31 4.48 -1.71 0.53
N ILE A 32 4.40 -2.28 1.73
CA ILE A 32 3.37 -3.25 2.12
C ILE A 32 2.53 -2.66 3.25
N ALA A 33 1.22 -2.62 3.05
CA ALA A 33 0.24 -2.19 4.02
C ALA A 33 -0.78 -3.29 4.31
N SER A 34 -1.55 -3.12 5.38
CA SER A 34 -2.62 -4.04 5.76
C SER A 34 -3.97 -3.31 5.93
N ALA A 35 -5.06 -4.03 5.69
CA ALA A 35 -6.43 -3.54 5.81
C ALA A 35 -7.29 -4.56 6.57
N PHE A 36 -7.20 -4.56 7.91
CA PHE A 36 -7.90 -5.54 8.76
C PHE A 36 -8.99 -4.94 9.67
N GLY A 37 -9.02 -3.61 9.86
CA GLY A 37 -9.99 -2.95 10.75
C GLY A 37 -10.78 -1.80 10.12
N GLU A 38 -10.31 -1.26 9.00
CA GLU A 38 -10.93 -0.13 8.30
C GLU A 38 -11.57 -0.58 6.99
N PRO A 39 -12.62 0.12 6.49
CA PRO A 39 -13.14 -0.11 5.14
C PRO A 39 -12.03 0.00 4.10
N LEU A 40 -11.92 -1.01 3.22
CA LEU A 40 -10.83 -1.07 2.24
C LEU A 40 -10.78 0.16 1.35
N THR A 41 -11.94 0.70 0.93
CA THR A 41 -12.01 1.98 0.19
C THR A 41 -11.28 3.12 0.89
N GLN A 42 -11.44 3.29 2.21
CA GLN A 42 -10.76 4.34 2.97
C GLN A 42 -9.24 4.11 3.02
N VAL A 43 -8.84 2.85 3.19
CA VAL A 43 -7.42 2.46 3.15
C VAL A 43 -6.83 2.76 1.77
N LEU A 44 -7.52 2.39 0.69
CA LEU A 44 -7.08 2.67 -0.68
C LEU A 44 -6.91 4.17 -0.95
N PHE A 45 -7.81 5.03 -0.44
CA PHE A 45 -7.62 6.49 -0.52
C PHE A 45 -6.33 6.95 0.17
N LYS A 46 -6.08 6.52 1.41
CA LYS A 46 -4.85 6.88 2.15
C LYS A 46 -3.60 6.40 1.41
N LEU A 47 -3.63 5.17 0.91
CA LEU A 47 -2.50 4.57 0.18
C LEU A 47 -2.28 5.21 -1.19
N GLY A 48 -3.33 5.68 -1.87
CA GLY A 48 -3.22 6.43 -3.13
C GLY A 48 -2.49 7.76 -2.93
N VAL A 49 -2.81 8.48 -1.85
CA VAL A 49 -2.08 9.70 -1.45
C VAL A 49 -0.62 9.36 -1.13
N ALA A 50 -0.39 8.36 -0.27
CA ALA A 50 0.95 7.95 0.12
C ALA A 50 1.81 7.54 -1.09
N LYS A 51 1.26 6.75 -2.02
CA LYS A 51 1.96 6.31 -3.22
C LYS A 51 2.42 7.48 -4.09
N THR A 52 1.58 8.49 -4.24
CA THR A 52 1.89 9.69 -5.03
C THR A 52 2.95 10.53 -4.33
N ASP A 53 2.77 10.78 -3.04
CA ASP A 53 3.65 11.60 -2.19
C ASP A 53 5.06 10.99 -2.02
N LEU A 54 5.16 9.66 -2.03
CA LEU A 54 6.40 8.90 -1.87
C LEU A 54 7.00 8.40 -3.19
N LYS A 55 6.31 8.60 -4.32
CA LYS A 55 6.70 8.09 -5.65
C LYS A 55 7.02 6.58 -5.65
N LEU A 56 6.23 5.78 -4.94
CA LEU A 56 6.49 4.35 -4.77
C LEU A 56 6.34 3.61 -6.11
N SER A 57 7.29 2.73 -6.40
CA SER A 57 7.27 1.89 -7.60
C SER A 57 6.12 0.87 -7.54
N ARG A 58 5.85 0.32 -6.36
CA ARG A 58 4.76 -0.62 -6.11
C ARG A 58 4.22 -0.45 -4.69
N LEU A 59 2.92 -0.61 -4.54
CA LEU A 59 2.26 -0.62 -3.25
C LEU A 59 1.33 -1.82 -3.20
N ILE A 60 1.50 -2.64 -2.17
CA ILE A 60 0.72 -3.86 -1.95
C ILE A 60 -0.08 -3.68 -0.67
N VAL A 61 -1.38 -3.99 -0.71
CA VAL A 61 -2.24 -4.03 0.46
C VAL A 61 -2.76 -5.45 0.67
N ILE A 62 -2.63 -5.94 1.90
CA ILE A 62 -3.16 -7.24 2.32
C ILE A 62 -4.47 -6.98 3.06
N THR A 63 -5.56 -7.61 2.60
CA THR A 63 -6.89 -7.48 3.23
C THR A 63 -7.32 -8.79 3.88
N GLY A 64 -8.06 -8.69 4.99
CA GLY A 64 -8.66 -9.84 5.67
C GLY A 64 -10.01 -10.30 5.11
N LYS A 65 -10.58 -9.56 4.15
CA LYS A 65 -11.85 -9.87 3.51
C LYS A 65 -11.71 -9.76 1.98
N PRO A 66 -12.44 -10.58 1.21
CA PRO A 66 -12.52 -10.41 -0.24
C PRO A 66 -12.99 -9.00 -0.60
N SER A 67 -12.38 -8.41 -1.61
CA SER A 67 -12.74 -7.06 -2.06
C SER A 67 -13.89 -7.13 -3.06
N SER A 68 -14.78 -6.15 -2.99
CA SER A 68 -15.83 -5.97 -4.00
C SER A 68 -15.23 -5.67 -5.39
N PRO A 69 -15.97 -5.89 -6.49
CA PRO A 69 -15.52 -5.48 -7.83
C PRO A 69 -15.14 -3.99 -7.91
N ALA A 70 -15.88 -3.12 -7.22
CA ALA A 70 -15.60 -1.68 -7.18
C ALA A 70 -14.27 -1.36 -6.46
N GLU A 71 -13.99 -2.01 -5.33
CA GLU A 71 -12.73 -1.85 -4.60
C GLU A 71 -11.53 -2.36 -5.42
N ARG A 72 -11.70 -3.46 -6.16
CA ARG A 72 -10.64 -4.00 -7.04
C ARG A 72 -10.33 -3.06 -8.20
N GLU A 73 -11.36 -2.50 -8.83
CA GLU A 73 -11.18 -1.53 -9.90
C GLU A 73 -10.55 -0.24 -9.37
N PHE A 74 -10.97 0.21 -8.18
CA PHE A 74 -10.39 1.39 -7.55
C PHE A 74 -8.92 1.18 -7.15
N ALA A 75 -8.56 0.04 -6.57
CA ALA A 75 -7.17 -0.28 -6.28
C ALA A 75 -6.32 -0.31 -7.57
N ARG A 76 -6.85 -0.93 -8.63
CA ARG A 76 -6.19 -0.97 -9.95
C ARG A 76 -5.94 0.42 -10.52
N SER A 77 -6.91 1.33 -10.44
CA SER A 77 -6.74 2.70 -10.97
C SER A 77 -5.67 3.50 -10.21
N LEU A 78 -5.44 3.18 -8.93
CA LEU A 78 -4.34 3.71 -8.11
C LEU A 78 -3.01 2.95 -8.34
N GLY A 79 -3.02 1.86 -9.10
CA GLY A 79 -1.91 0.93 -9.26
C GLY A 79 -1.50 0.27 -7.94
N ILE A 80 -2.46 0.05 -7.05
CA ILE A 80 -2.29 -0.66 -5.79
C ILE A 80 -2.68 -2.12 -6.02
N GLU A 81 -1.80 -3.03 -5.62
CA GLU A 81 -2.05 -4.46 -5.68
C GLU A 81 -2.75 -4.92 -4.40
N VAL A 82 -3.81 -5.70 -4.54
CA VAL A 82 -4.58 -6.22 -3.41
C VAL A 82 -4.34 -7.73 -3.30
N ILE A 83 -3.88 -8.16 -2.14
CA ILE A 83 -3.80 -9.58 -1.78
C ILE A 83 -5.00 -9.90 -0.89
N GLU A 84 -5.82 -10.83 -1.35
CA GLU A 84 -7.08 -11.23 -0.72
C GLU A 84 -6.94 -12.57 0.01
N PRO A 85 -7.84 -12.88 0.97
CA PRO A 85 -7.89 -14.20 1.59
C PRO A 85 -8.09 -15.29 0.52
N GLY A 86 -7.19 -16.27 0.46
CA GLY A 86 -7.20 -17.33 -0.55
C GLY A 86 -6.19 -17.16 -1.69
N HIS A 87 -5.46 -16.03 -1.75
CA HIS A 87 -4.28 -15.87 -2.60
C HIS A 87 -2.95 -16.27 -1.92
N LEU A 88 -3.02 -16.71 -0.65
CA LEU A 88 -1.91 -17.17 0.18
C LEU A 88 -2.02 -18.68 0.40
#